data_AF-A0A7C5H2P5-F1
#
_entry.id   AF-A0A7C5H2P5-F1
#
_cell.length_a   1.000
_cell.length_b   1.000
_cell.length_c   1.000
_cell.angle_alpha   90.00
_cell.angle_beta   90.00
_cell.angle_gamma   90.00
#
_symmetry.space_group_name_H-M   'P 1'
#
loop_
_entity.id
_entity.type
_entity.pdbx_description
1 polymer ?
#
loop_
_entity_poly.entity_id
_entity_poly.type
_entity_poly.pdbx_seq_one_letter_code
_entity_poly.pdbx_strand_id
1 'polypeptide(L)' 'MKTCLVHDWLTTLAGAEKVLEALYELYPSPIYTLVADRRALKGSPFEEAELHTSFIQRLPQAKKRYRTYLPFFPLAVEQF' A
#
# COMPACT_ATOMS: atom_id res chain seq x y z
N MET A 1 12.60 -11.70 14.95
CA MET A 1 11.94 -10.38 14.97
C MET A 1 10.79 -10.42 13.97
N LYS A 2 9.66 -9.77 14.26
CA LYS A 2 8.56 -9.59 13.29
C LYS A 2 8.73 -8.19 12.67
N THR A 3 8.79 -8.10 11.35
CA THR A 3 8.95 -6.85 10.61
C THR A 3 7.79 -6.66 9.63
N CYS A 4 7.52 -5.41 9.28
CA CYS A 4 6.59 -5.03 8.22
C CYS A 4 7.14 -3.82 7.47
N LEU A 5 6.65 -3.60 6.25
CA LEU A 5 6.90 -2.40 5.49
C LEU A 5 5.62 -1.57 5.46
N VAL A 6 5.75 -0.26 5.63
CA VAL A 6 4.63 0.67 5.58
C VAL A 6 4.84 1.59 4.38
N HIS A 7 3.84 1.67 3.52
CA HIS A 7 3.84 2.52 2.32
C HIS A 7 2.51 3.26 2.23
N ASP A 8 2.52 4.53 1.85
CA ASP A 8 1.35 5.40 1.87
C ASP A 8 0.18 4.85 1.04
N TRP A 9 0.39 4.59 -0.25
CA TRP A 9 -0.60 3.96 -1.15
C TRP A 9 0.09 3.24 -2.31
N LEU A 10 -0.44 2.07 -2.67
CA LEU A 10 0.06 1.22 -3.76
C LEU A 10 -0.90 1.24 -4.97
N THR A 11 -1.10 2.41 -5.56
CA THR A 11 -2.02 2.60 -6.71
C THR A 11 -1.33 2.68 -8.06
N THR A 12 -0.01 2.84 -8.07
CA THR A 12 0.84 2.92 -9.27
C THR A 12 2.25 2.46 -8.92
N LEU A 13 3.08 2.14 -9.91
CA LEU A 13 4.49 1.82 -9.72
C LEU A 13 5.32 3.01 -10.24
N ALA A 14 5.80 3.84 -9.32
CA ALA A 14 6.58 5.04 -9.62
C ALA A 14 7.89 5.05 -8.78
N GLY A 15 8.35 6.24 -8.38
CA GLY A 15 9.65 6.39 -7.71
C GLY A 15 9.65 5.81 -6.29
N ALA A 16 8.60 6.06 -5.51
CA ALA A 16 8.51 5.60 -4.13
C ALA A 16 8.40 4.07 -4.06
N GLU A 17 7.67 3.47 -5.00
CA GLU A 17 7.49 2.02 -5.07
C GLU A 17 8.78 1.29 -5.45
N LYS A 18 9.68 1.91 -6.23
CA LYS A 18 11.02 1.34 -6.48
C LYS A 18 11.87 1.26 -5.22
N VAL A 19 11.72 2.22 -4.30
CA VAL A 19 12.39 2.16 -2.99
C VAL A 19 11.78 1.07 -2.13
N LEU A 20 10.45 0.99 -2.09
CA LEU A 20 9.75 -0.10 -1.42
C LEU A 20 10.17 -1.47 -1.97
N GLU A 21 10.37 -1.58 -3.27
CA GLU A 21 10.75 -2.81 -3.97
C GLU A 21 12.14 -3.25 -3.51
N ALA A 22 13.12 -2.35 -3.54
CA ALA A 22 14.46 -2.62 -3.02
C ALA A 22 14.46 -3.02 -1.54
N LEU A 23 13.59 -2.41 -0.71
CA LEU A 23 13.43 -2.80 0.69
C LEU A 23 12.79 -4.18 0.83
N TYR A 24 11.77 -4.49 0.02
CA TYR A 24 11.06 -5.77 0.03
C TYR A 24 11.94 -6.93 -0.45
N GLU A 25 12.82 -6.70 -1.43
CA GLU A 25 13.81 -7.70 -1.88
C GLU A 25 14.79 -8.07 -0.77
N LEU A 26 15.23 -7.09 0.02
CA LEU A 26 16.13 -7.31 1.15
C LEU A 26 15.41 -7.90 2.37
N TYR A 27 14.16 -7.48 2.60
CA TYR A 27 13.35 -7.85 3.75
C TYR A 27 11.90 -8.19 3.36
N PRO A 28 11.68 -9.38 2.78
CA PRO A 28 10.33 -9.84 2.44
C PRO A 28 9.44 -9.86 3.68
N SER A 29 8.41 -9.03 3.70
CA SER A 29 7.55 -8.84 4.88
C SER A 29 6.17 -8.30 4.49
N PRO A 30 5.14 -8.45 5.36
CA PRO A 30 3.82 -7.91 5.08
C PRO A 30 3.87 -6.40 4.86
N ILE A 31 3.12 -5.91 3.87
CA ILE A 31 3.07 -4.50 3.51
C ILE A 31 1.75 -3.90 4.00
N TYR A 32 1.85 -2.84 4.79
CA TYR A 32 0.72 -2.06 5.27
C TYR A 32 0.60 -0.80 4.43
N THR A 33 -0.59 -0.56 3.86
CA THR A 33 -0.82 0.58 2.98
C THR A 33 -2.25 1.10 3.04
N LEU A 34 -2.47 2.40 2.86
CA LEU A 34 -3.83 2.95 2.98
C LEU A 34 -4.75 2.40 1.91
N VAL A 35 -4.29 2.37 0.66
CA VAL A 35 -5.05 1.94 -0.51
C VAL A 35 -4.11 1.20 -1.46
N ALA A 36 -4.58 0.10 -2.06
CA ALA A 36 -3.85 -0.65 -3.07
C ALA A 36 -4.72 -0.95 -4.30
N ASP A 37 -4.14 -0.78 -5.50
CA ASP A 37 -4.69 -1.29 -6.75
C ASP A 37 -3.86 -2.49 -7.25
N ARG A 38 -4.31 -3.70 -6.92
CA ARG A 38 -3.69 -4.96 -7.38
C ARG A 38 -3.50 -5.04 -8.90
N ARG A 39 -4.29 -4.32 -9.70
CA ARG A 39 -4.07 -4.28 -11.16
C ARG A 39 -2.81 -3.50 -11.53
N ALA A 40 -2.50 -2.44 -10.79
CA ALA A 40 -1.31 -1.63 -10.99
C ALA A 40 -0.03 -2.33 -10.50
N LEU A 41 -0.17 -3.33 -9.62
CA LEU A 41 0.96 -4.09 -9.04
C LEU A 41 1.33 -5.34 -9.86
N LYS A 42 0.60 -5.65 -10.93
CA LYS A 42 0.89 -6.82 -11.76
C LYS A 42 2.30 -6.75 -12.35
N GLY A 43 3.03 -7.86 -12.27
CA GLY A 43 4.42 -7.96 -12.73
C GLY A 43 5.44 -7.29 -11.80
N SER A 44 5.04 -6.85 -10.61
CA SER A 44 5.96 -6.38 -9.56
C SER A 44 6.12 -7.45 -8.47
N PRO A 45 7.18 -7.36 -7.64
CA PRO A 45 7.35 -8.23 -6.46
C PRO A 45 6.17 -8.16 -5.46
N PHE A 46 5.35 -7.11 -5.54
CA PHE A 46 4.18 -6.91 -4.68
C PHE A 46 2.93 -7.68 -5.13
N GLU A 47 2.93 -8.31 -6.31
CA GLU A 47 1.77 -9.06 -6.81
C GLU A 47 1.35 -10.16 -5.84
N GLU A 48 2.32 -10.92 -5.35
CA GLU A 48 2.17 -12.03 -4.39
C GLU A 48 2.37 -11.60 -2.92
N ALA A 49 2.65 -10.31 -2.67
CA ALA A 49 2.87 -9.83 -1.31
C ALA A 49 1.57 -9.84 -0.48
N GLU A 50 1.73 -10.13 0.81
CA GLU A 50 0.69 -9.96 1.81
C GLU A 50 0.44 -8.45 2.04
N LEU A 51 -0.69 -7.95 1.55
CA LEU A 51 -1.06 -6.53 1.67
C LEU A 51 -2.16 -6.35 2.71
N HIS A 52 -1.87 -5.56 3.72
CA HIS A 52 -2.84 -5.07 4.71
C HIS A 52 -3.27 -3.66 4.30
N THR A 53 -4.58 -3.51 4.05
CA THR A 53 -5.14 -2.23 3.58
C THR A 53 -6.08 -1.62 4.61
N SER A 54 -6.10 -0.29 4.69
CA SER A 54 -6.96 0.43 5.63
C SER A 54 -8.45 0.29 5.28
N PHE A 55 -9.34 0.76 6.16
CA PHE A 55 -10.77 0.82 5.88
C PHE A 55 -11.10 1.66 4.62
N ILE A 56 -10.24 2.61 4.24
CA ILE A 56 -10.41 3.47 3.06
C ILE A 56 -10.47 2.64 1.78
N GLN A 57 -9.78 1.50 1.72
CA GLN A 57 -9.80 0.57 0.57
C GLN A 57 -11.23 0.18 0.14
N ARG A 58 -12.16 0.12 1.10
CA ARG A 58 -13.56 -0.30 0.87
C ARG A 58 -14.48 0.86 0.49
N LEU A 59 -13.99 2.10 0.51
CA LEU A 59 -14.78 3.28 0.16
C LEU A 59 -14.94 3.42 -1.35
N PRO A 60 -16.00 4.11 -1.83
CA PRO A 60 -16.25 4.29 -3.24
C PRO A 60 -15.06 4.93 -3.97
N GLN A 61 -14.66 4.35 -5.09
CA GLN A 61 -13.58 4.89 -5.93
C GLN A 61 -12.21 5.03 -5.24
N ALA A 62 -11.97 4.36 -4.10
CA ALA A 62 -10.73 4.49 -3.32
C ALA A 62 -9.46 4.34 -4.17
N LYS A 63 -9.39 3.33 -5.04
CA LYS A 63 -8.22 3.08 -5.91
C LYS A 63 -7.93 4.19 -6.92
N LYS A 64 -8.97 4.90 -7.39
CA LYS A 64 -8.85 5.93 -8.45
C LYS A 64 -8.81 7.35 -7.88
N ARG A 65 -9.44 7.57 -6.73
CA ARG A 65 -9.61 8.88 -6.10
C ARG A 65 -9.13 8.88 -4.65
N TYR A 66 -8.13 8.08 -4.28
CA TYR A 66 -7.64 7.98 -2.90
C TYR A 66 -7.34 9.34 -2.26
N ARG A 67 -6.86 10.31 -3.04
CA ARG A 67 -6.56 11.69 -2.58
C ARG A 67 -7.80 12.44 -2.07
N THR A 68 -9.01 12.08 -2.46
CA THR A 68 -10.24 12.69 -1.89
C THR A 68 -10.44 12.29 -0.42
N TYR A 69 -9.75 11.24 0.03
CA TYR A 69 -9.82 10.75 1.40
C TYR A 69 -8.65 11.23 2.28
N LEU A 70 -7.80 12.16 1.80
CA LEU A 70 -6.69 12.74 2.57
C LEU A 70 -7.05 13.14 4.02
N PRO A 71 -8.20 13.80 4.30
CA PRO A 71 -8.58 14.14 5.67
C PRO A 71 -8.76 12.94 6.61
N PHE A 72 -9.04 11.75 6.07
CA PHE A 72 -9.24 10.53 6.83
C PHE A 72 -7.96 9.68 6.98
N PHE A 73 -6.86 10.07 6.32
CA PHE A 73 -5.62 9.28 6.35
C PHE A 73 -5.02 9.12 7.75
N PRO A 74 -4.97 10.16 8.62
CA PRO A 74 -4.46 9.99 9.98
C PRO A 74 -5.24 8.92 10.75
N LEU A 75 -6.58 8.99 10.72
CA LEU A 75 -7.45 8.00 11.34
C LEU A 75 -7.24 6.59 10.76
N ALA A 76 -7.07 6.48 9.44
CA ALA A 76 -6.83 5.20 8.78
C ALA A 76 -5.49 4.55 9.17
N VAL A 77 -4.45 5.37 9.41
CA VAL A 77 -3.15 4.87 9.90
C VAL A 77 -3.24 4.37 11.34
N GLU A 78 -4.01 5.03 12.21
CA GLU A 78 -4.19 4.64 13.61
C GLU A 78 -4.98 3.33 13.81
N GLN A 79 -5.62 2.80 12.76
CA GLN A 79 -6.49 1.62 12.81
C GLN A 79 -5.84 0.32 12.28
N PHE A 80 -4.55 0.35 11.96
CA PHE A 80 -3.81 -0.85 11.54
C PHE A 80 -3.44 -1.78 12.70
#